data_AF-A0A1G9LWJ7-F1
#
_entry.id   AF-A0A1G9LWJ7-F1
#
_cell.length_a   1.000
_cell.length_b   1.000
_cell.length_c   1.000
_cell.angle_alpha   90.00
_cell.angle_beta   90.00
_cell.angle_gamma   90.00
#
_symmetry.space_group_name_H-M   'P 1'
#
loop_
_entity.id
_entity.type
_entity.pdbx_description
1 polymer ?
#
loop_
_entity_poly.entity_id
_entity_poly.type
_entity_poly.pdbx_seq_one_letter_code
_entity_poly.pdbx_strand_id
1 'polypeptide(L)'
;MIYGSSNFTEGGIAGNIEFDFIGTPSSDDFKSITSFFGACERIAQGVNAEIIQYYKDIQSDIEDLHKIQRKLSAKLTGFTHKDDSFSPDDYDIGNYYFNYEDYETFFPRNQKEGGAAIADKRKRVKTKMLSIHQQIYPSIKQLGIAHHKRKENITSLIVPHPINQYSVGWLGVRYGKTPPKVDILNMEKKDDDIYGFQKHGCLQYSIGSDGFDINLFLAVRHDAIDRAIFISI
;
A
#
# COMPACT_ATOMS: atom_id res chain seq x y z
N MET A 1 -40.50 13.25 16.93
CA MET A 1 -39.90 13.98 15.79
C MET A 1 -38.41 13.77 15.82
N ILE A 2 -37.81 13.50 14.66
CA ILE A 2 -36.37 13.28 14.51
C ILE A 2 -35.88 14.27 13.47
N TYR A 3 -34.84 15.03 13.79
CA TYR A 3 -34.15 15.91 12.86
C TYR A 3 -32.69 16.03 13.29
N GLY A 4 -31.79 16.22 12.33
CA GLY A 4 -30.36 16.25 12.58
C GLY A 4 -29.56 16.06 11.32
N SER A 5 -28.38 15.48 11.44
CA SER A 5 -27.45 15.27 10.33
C SER A 5 -27.71 13.97 9.55
N SER A 6 -28.51 13.06 10.09
CA SER A 6 -28.72 11.74 9.49
C SER A 6 -29.43 11.81 8.14
N ASN A 7 -28.77 11.24 7.13
CA ASN A 7 -29.39 10.94 5.83
C ASN A 7 -30.02 9.55 5.83
N PHE A 8 -31.03 9.33 4.99
CA PHE A 8 -31.73 8.04 4.88
C PHE A 8 -30.93 7.01 4.08
N THR A 9 -29.81 6.58 4.65
CA THR A 9 -28.84 5.62 4.10
C THR A 9 -28.40 4.66 5.20
N GLU A 10 -27.85 3.49 4.84
CA GLU A 10 -27.32 2.54 5.83
C GLU A 10 -26.27 3.21 6.75
N GLY A 11 -25.36 4.00 6.17
CA GLY A 11 -24.35 4.76 6.92
C GLY A 11 -24.98 5.78 7.87
N GLY A 12 -25.92 6.60 7.40
CA GLY A 12 -26.59 7.60 8.23
C GLY A 12 -27.49 7.02 9.32
N ILE A 13 -27.87 5.73 9.24
CA ILE A 13 -28.71 5.09 10.28
C ILE A 13 -27.86 4.30 11.29
N ALA A 14 -26.78 3.64 10.85
CA ALA A 14 -26.06 2.67 11.69
C ALA A 14 -24.53 2.77 11.63
N GLY A 15 -23.96 3.43 10.62
CA GLY A 15 -22.52 3.42 10.37
C GLY A 15 -21.78 4.66 10.88
N ASN A 16 -22.39 5.83 10.73
CA ASN A 16 -21.77 7.12 10.99
C ASN A 16 -22.07 7.61 12.42
N ILE A 17 -21.19 8.45 12.95
CA ILE A 17 -21.50 9.28 14.11
C ILE A 17 -22.34 10.46 13.62
N GLU A 18 -23.63 10.44 13.95
CA GLU A 18 -24.61 11.45 13.57
C GLU A 18 -25.10 12.25 14.78
N PHE A 19 -25.57 13.47 14.55
CA PHE A 19 -26.08 14.38 15.59
C PHE A 19 -27.57 14.64 15.39
N ASP A 20 -28.38 13.72 15.92
CA ASP A 20 -29.83 13.83 15.83
C ASP A 20 -30.47 14.24 17.15
N PHE A 21 -31.49 15.07 17.04
CA PHE A 21 -32.43 15.35 18.11
C PHE A 21 -33.63 14.41 18.00
N ILE A 22 -34.00 13.77 19.12
CA ILE A 22 -35.20 12.94 19.25
C ILE A 22 -36.08 13.54 20.34
N GLY A 23 -37.28 13.98 19.99
CA GLY A 23 -38.20 14.53 20.98
C GLY A 23 -39.62 14.75 20.46
N THR A 24 -40.49 15.15 21.39
CA THR A 24 -41.88 15.53 21.08
C THR A 24 -41.93 17.03 20.78
N PRO A 25 -42.36 17.44 19.57
CA PRO A 25 -42.44 18.85 19.22
C PRO A 25 -43.52 19.57 20.03
N SER A 26 -43.33 20.86 20.29
CA SER A 26 -44.41 21.71 20.79
C SER A 26 -45.49 21.94 19.71
N SER A 27 -46.63 22.51 20.08
CA SER A 27 -47.67 22.90 19.10
C SER A 27 -47.15 23.90 18.06
N ASP A 28 -46.28 24.82 18.47
CA ASP A 28 -45.72 25.84 17.59
C ASP A 28 -44.68 25.24 16.64
N ASP A 29 -43.84 24.32 17.12
CA ASP A 29 -42.91 23.56 16.28
C ASP A 29 -43.65 22.76 15.21
N PHE A 30 -44.73 22.08 15.60
CA PHE A 30 -45.54 21.30 14.68
C PHE A 30 -46.14 22.16 13.57
N LYS A 31 -46.65 23.35 13.91
CA LYS A 31 -47.21 24.30 12.94
C LYS A 31 -46.15 24.84 11.99
N SER A 32 -44.97 25.18 12.50
CA SER A 32 -43.83 25.65 11.71
C SER A 32 -43.41 24.59 10.68
N ILE A 33 -43.23 23.35 11.13
CA ILE A 33 -42.76 22.24 10.30
C ILE A 33 -43.80 21.85 9.26
N THR A 34 -45.08 21.81 9.64
CA THR A 34 -46.17 21.55 8.68
C THR A 34 -46.21 22.62 7.58
N SER A 35 -46.00 23.89 7.95
CA SER A 35 -45.96 24.99 6.99
C SER A 35 -44.77 24.87 6.03
N PHE A 36 -43.60 24.44 6.55
CA PHE A 36 -42.42 24.17 5.75
C PHE A 36 -42.65 23.04 4.73
N PHE A 37 -43.12 21.87 5.17
CA PHE A 37 -43.40 20.76 4.27
C PHE A 37 -44.50 21.11 3.25
N GLY A 38 -45.55 21.82 3.65
CA GLY A 38 -46.56 22.31 2.72
C GLY A 38 -46.01 23.31 1.69
N ALA A 39 -44.99 24.11 2.04
CA ALA A 39 -44.29 24.94 1.06
C ALA A 39 -43.48 24.08 0.09
N CYS A 40 -42.76 23.07 0.58
CA CYS A 40 -42.02 22.13 -0.25
C CYS A 40 -42.93 21.35 -1.21
N GLU A 41 -44.07 20.83 -0.74
CA GLU A 41 -45.03 20.10 -1.57
C GLU A 41 -45.60 20.94 -2.71
N ARG A 42 -45.84 22.25 -2.49
CA ARG A 42 -46.35 23.16 -3.53
C ARG A 42 -45.35 23.42 -4.65
N ILE A 43 -44.05 23.35 -4.38
CA ILE A 43 -43.00 23.61 -5.36
C ILE A 43 -42.38 22.32 -5.92
N ALA A 44 -42.55 21.20 -5.23
CA ALA A 44 -42.04 19.92 -5.65
C ALA A 44 -42.88 19.36 -6.80
N GLN A 45 -42.20 18.67 -7.70
CA GLN A 45 -42.84 17.84 -8.70
C GLN A 45 -42.91 16.40 -8.19
N GLY A 46 -44.09 15.79 -8.24
CA GLY A 46 -44.24 14.38 -7.93
C GLY A 46 -43.46 13.51 -8.90
N VAL A 47 -42.71 12.53 -8.40
CA VAL A 47 -41.99 11.57 -9.23
C VAL A 47 -42.98 10.70 -9.99
N ASN A 48 -42.98 10.80 -11.32
CA ASN A 48 -43.85 10.04 -12.20
C ASN A 48 -43.05 9.21 -13.22
N ALA A 49 -43.74 8.40 -14.03
CA ALA A 49 -43.10 7.52 -15.00
C ALA A 49 -42.27 8.28 -16.05
N GLU A 50 -42.71 9.47 -16.47
CA GLU A 50 -42.00 10.29 -17.46
C GLU A 50 -40.67 10.81 -16.90
N ILE A 51 -40.66 11.30 -15.65
CA ILE A 51 -39.43 11.74 -14.97
C ILE A 51 -38.47 10.56 -14.79
N ILE A 52 -38.99 9.39 -14.36
CA ILE A 52 -38.17 8.18 -14.22
C ILE A 52 -37.55 7.80 -15.57
N GLN A 53 -38.32 7.83 -16.65
CA GLN A 53 -37.82 7.49 -17.98
C GLN A 53 -36.78 8.50 -18.46
N TYR A 54 -37.01 9.80 -18.26
CA TYR A 54 -36.04 10.85 -18.58
C TYR A 54 -34.66 10.61 -17.94
N TYR A 55 -34.63 10.30 -16.64
CA TYR A 55 -33.36 9.98 -15.96
C TYR A 55 -32.75 8.65 -16.41
N LYS A 56 -33.56 7.65 -16.78
CA LYS A 56 -33.06 6.39 -17.36
C LYS A 56 -32.45 6.60 -18.74
N ASP A 57 -33.02 7.46 -19.56
CA ASP A 57 -32.50 7.75 -20.89
C ASP A 57 -31.13 8.46 -20.77
N ILE A 58 -31.03 9.43 -19.85
CA ILE A 58 -29.78 10.14 -19.53
C ILE A 58 -28.73 9.24 -18.88
N GLN A 59 -29.15 8.19 -18.17
CA GLN A 59 -28.22 7.22 -17.57
C GLN A 59 -27.23 6.68 -18.61
N SER A 60 -27.70 6.41 -19.83
CA SER A 60 -26.84 5.92 -20.92
C SER A 60 -25.80 6.95 -21.34
N ASP A 61 -26.18 8.22 -21.45
CA ASP A 61 -25.28 9.33 -21.75
C ASP A 61 -24.24 9.57 -20.64
N ILE A 62 -24.67 9.45 -19.37
CA ILE A 62 -23.77 9.53 -18.20
C ILE A 62 -22.75 8.39 -18.20
N GLU A 63 -23.20 7.18 -18.51
CA GLU A 63 -22.32 6.01 -18.61
C GLU A 63 -21.29 6.17 -19.73
N ASP A 64 -21.70 6.72 -20.87
CA ASP A 64 -20.81 7.01 -21.99
C ASP A 64 -19.84 8.14 -21.66
N LEU A 65 -20.28 9.19 -20.95
CA LEU A 65 -19.40 10.22 -20.41
C LEU A 65 -18.33 9.60 -19.48
N HIS A 66 -18.73 8.72 -18.56
CA HIS A 66 -17.79 8.02 -17.68
C HIS A 66 -16.82 7.12 -18.44
N LYS A 67 -17.24 6.45 -19.52
CA LYS A 67 -16.32 5.68 -20.39
C LYS A 67 -15.32 6.59 -21.08
N ILE A 68 -15.76 7.73 -21.60
CA ILE A 68 -14.89 8.71 -22.27
C ILE A 68 -13.89 9.28 -21.27
N GLN A 69 -14.34 9.67 -20.08
CA GLN A 69 -13.47 10.16 -19.01
C GLN A 69 -12.43 9.12 -18.60
N ARG A 70 -12.83 7.86 -18.38
CA ARG A 70 -11.88 6.77 -18.09
C ARG A 70 -10.84 6.62 -19.20
N LYS A 71 -11.27 6.63 -20.46
CA LYS A 71 -10.38 6.52 -21.63
C LYS A 71 -9.43 7.71 -21.74
N LEU A 72 -9.89 8.92 -21.43
CA LEU A 72 -9.08 10.13 -21.46
C LEU A 72 -8.07 10.14 -20.31
N SER A 73 -8.52 9.80 -19.10
CA SER A 73 -7.66 9.63 -17.94
C SER A 73 -6.57 8.62 -18.24
N ALA A 74 -6.90 7.41 -18.72
CA ALA A 74 -5.93 6.38 -19.11
C ALA A 74 -4.91 6.86 -20.15
N LYS A 75 -5.33 7.69 -21.12
CA LYS A 75 -4.40 8.30 -22.09
C LYS A 75 -3.46 9.33 -21.46
N LEU A 76 -3.96 10.14 -20.54
CA LEU A 76 -3.18 11.16 -19.82
C LEU A 76 -2.21 10.52 -18.82
N THR A 77 -2.67 9.54 -18.04
CA THR A 77 -1.82 8.76 -17.13
C THR A 77 -0.80 7.96 -17.92
N GLY A 78 -1.17 7.29 -19.00
CA GLY A 78 -0.25 6.49 -19.82
C GLY A 78 0.93 7.28 -20.41
N PHE A 79 0.81 8.58 -20.66
CA PHE A 79 1.96 9.41 -21.06
C PHE A 79 2.93 9.66 -19.90
N THR A 80 2.40 9.90 -18.71
CA THR A 80 3.17 10.18 -17.49
C THR A 80 3.78 8.91 -16.86
N HIS A 81 3.21 7.75 -17.18
CA HIS A 81 3.47 6.46 -16.54
C HIS A 81 4.00 5.41 -17.51
N LYS A 82 4.63 5.82 -18.62
CA LYS A 82 5.11 4.88 -19.67
C LYS A 82 6.04 3.78 -19.15
N ASP A 83 6.81 4.07 -18.11
CA ASP A 83 7.79 3.14 -17.54
C ASP A 83 7.25 2.39 -16.31
N ASP A 84 5.98 2.58 -15.97
CA ASP A 84 5.37 1.92 -14.83
C ASP A 84 5.12 0.44 -15.10
N SER A 85 5.34 -0.40 -14.08
CA SER A 85 5.29 -1.85 -14.25
C SER A 85 3.89 -2.38 -14.55
N PHE A 86 2.83 -1.74 -14.05
CA PHE A 86 1.45 -2.08 -14.39
C PHE A 86 0.42 -1.01 -13.99
N SER A 87 -0.78 -1.05 -14.60
CA SER A 87 -1.94 -0.21 -14.25
C SER A 87 -2.82 -0.86 -13.18
N PRO A 88 -3.49 -0.10 -12.30
CA PRO A 88 -4.46 -0.66 -11.35
C PRO A 88 -5.68 -1.26 -12.07
N ASP A 89 -6.00 -0.79 -13.28
CA ASP A 89 -7.12 -1.32 -14.07
C ASP A 89 -6.78 -2.65 -14.76
N ASP A 90 -5.50 -2.98 -14.90
CA ASP A 90 -5.05 -4.19 -15.59
C ASP A 90 -5.02 -5.42 -14.64
N TYR A 91 -5.02 -5.19 -13.32
CA TYR A 91 -4.82 -6.24 -12.31
C TYR A 91 -5.80 -6.12 -11.14
N ASP A 92 -6.60 -7.17 -10.92
CA ASP A 92 -7.47 -7.28 -9.75
C ASP A 92 -6.69 -7.79 -8.51
N ILE A 93 -5.91 -6.89 -7.91
CA ILE A 93 -5.11 -7.17 -6.71
C ILE A 93 -5.50 -6.30 -5.50
N GLY A 94 -6.65 -5.64 -5.54
CA GLY A 94 -7.10 -4.73 -4.48
C GLY A 94 -7.27 -5.42 -3.11
N ASN A 95 -7.69 -6.69 -3.12
CA ASN A 95 -7.97 -7.49 -1.92
C ASN A 95 -6.81 -8.43 -1.50
N TYR A 96 -5.64 -8.31 -2.12
CA TYR A 96 -4.48 -9.15 -1.80
C TYR A 96 -3.68 -8.55 -0.64
N TYR A 97 -2.84 -9.37 0.01
CA TYR A 97 -2.01 -8.93 1.14
C TYR A 97 -1.11 -7.73 0.76
N PHE A 98 -0.46 -7.81 -0.40
CA PHE A 98 0.13 -6.66 -1.09
C PHE A 98 -0.81 -6.25 -2.22
N ASN A 99 -1.20 -4.98 -2.24
CA ASN A 99 -2.12 -4.43 -3.23
C ASN A 99 -1.39 -3.50 -4.21
N TYR A 100 -2.11 -2.95 -5.19
CA TYR A 100 -1.55 -2.05 -6.21
C TYR A 100 -0.68 -0.95 -5.59
N GLU A 101 -1.15 -0.26 -4.56
CA GLU A 101 -0.39 0.85 -3.96
C GLU A 101 0.95 0.41 -3.35
N ASP A 102 1.04 -0.84 -2.87
CA ASP A 102 2.28 -1.38 -2.32
C ASP A 102 3.32 -1.63 -3.41
N TYR A 103 2.91 -2.11 -4.58
CA TYR A 103 3.80 -2.25 -5.75
C TYR A 103 4.11 -0.89 -6.38
N GLU A 104 3.10 -0.03 -6.50
CA GLU A 104 3.20 1.34 -7.03
C GLU A 104 4.29 2.14 -6.31
N THR A 105 4.46 1.90 -5.00
CA THR A 105 5.51 2.50 -4.17
C THR A 105 6.91 2.39 -4.77
N PHE A 106 7.16 1.35 -5.58
CA PHE A 106 8.45 1.04 -6.18
C PHE A 106 8.54 1.35 -7.67
N PHE A 107 7.47 1.86 -8.29
CA PHE A 107 7.48 2.20 -9.72
C PHE A 107 8.53 3.29 -9.99
N PRO A 108 9.13 3.34 -11.20
CA PRO A 108 10.27 4.22 -11.49
C PRO A 108 10.09 5.68 -11.06
N ARG A 109 8.88 6.24 -11.24
CA ARG A 109 8.56 7.62 -10.84
C ARG A 109 8.68 7.89 -9.33
N ASN A 110 8.47 6.86 -8.51
CA ASN A 110 8.44 6.94 -7.05
C ASN A 110 9.80 6.56 -6.40
N GLN A 111 10.73 5.95 -7.14
CA GLN A 111 11.94 5.37 -6.53
C GLN A 111 12.89 6.42 -5.93
N LYS A 112 13.00 7.58 -6.57
CA LYS A 112 13.85 8.70 -6.13
C LYS A 112 13.09 9.75 -5.34
N GLU A 113 11.76 9.61 -5.23
CA GLU A 113 10.91 10.58 -4.57
C GLU A 113 11.19 10.63 -3.06
N GLY A 114 11.15 11.84 -2.52
CA GLY A 114 11.21 12.14 -1.09
C GLY A 114 9.95 12.87 -0.62
N GLY A 115 9.81 13.06 0.69
CA GLY A 115 8.65 13.70 1.30
C GLY A 115 7.78 12.73 2.09
N ALA A 116 6.83 13.28 2.85
CA ALA A 116 6.02 12.52 3.80
C ALA A 116 5.16 11.45 3.11
N ALA A 117 4.52 11.79 1.98
CA ALA A 117 3.61 10.87 1.28
C ALA A 117 4.29 9.56 0.85
N ILE A 118 5.43 9.65 0.15
CA ILE A 118 6.18 8.45 -0.25
C ILE A 118 6.83 7.73 0.93
N ALA A 119 7.22 8.46 1.99
CA ALA A 119 7.75 7.86 3.20
C ALA A 119 6.70 7.00 3.91
N ASP A 120 5.45 7.45 3.98
CA ASP A 120 4.34 6.71 4.56
C ASP A 120 4.00 5.45 3.77
N LYS A 121 3.98 5.54 2.43
CA LYS A 121 3.83 4.37 1.53
C LYS A 121 4.92 3.32 1.80
N ARG A 122 6.19 3.72 1.78
CA ARG A 122 7.32 2.80 2.04
C ARG A 122 7.29 2.22 3.46
N LYS A 123 6.85 3.00 4.46
CA LYS A 123 6.68 2.54 5.84
C LYS A 123 5.55 1.50 5.97
N ARG A 124 4.43 1.68 5.25
CA ARG A 124 3.34 0.70 5.18
C ARG A 124 3.84 -0.63 4.64
N VAL A 125 4.55 -0.62 3.51
CA VAL A 125 5.14 -1.84 2.92
C VAL A 125 6.14 -2.48 3.89
N LYS A 126 7.01 -1.68 4.55
CA LYS A 126 7.94 -2.18 5.58
C LYS A 126 7.24 -2.90 6.71
N THR A 127 6.13 -2.37 7.20
CA THR A 127 5.34 -3.00 8.27
C THR A 127 4.80 -4.36 7.82
N LYS A 128 4.26 -4.47 6.60
CA LYS A 128 3.82 -5.75 6.02
C LYS A 128 4.96 -6.76 5.91
N MET A 129 6.11 -6.34 5.39
CA MET A 129 7.31 -7.18 5.27
C MET A 129 7.80 -7.69 6.64
N LEU A 130 7.76 -6.85 7.68
CA LEU A 130 8.12 -7.22 9.04
C LEU A 130 7.08 -8.15 9.70
N SER A 131 5.80 -8.04 9.35
CA SER A 131 4.77 -8.97 9.80
C SER A 131 5.02 -10.38 9.26
N ILE A 132 5.36 -10.52 7.97
CA ILE A 132 5.78 -11.80 7.39
C ILE A 132 6.99 -12.35 8.15
N HIS A 133 8.00 -11.50 8.40
CA HIS A 133 9.19 -11.88 9.15
C HIS A 133 8.85 -12.47 10.52
N GLN A 134 7.98 -11.81 11.29
CA GLN A 134 7.58 -12.28 12.62
C GLN A 134 6.95 -13.68 12.58
N GLN A 135 6.18 -13.97 11.53
CA GLN A 135 5.51 -15.27 11.38
C GLN A 135 6.49 -16.38 11.01
N ILE A 136 7.40 -16.13 10.06
CA ILE A 136 8.26 -17.19 9.48
C ILE A 136 9.59 -17.36 10.21
N TYR A 137 10.07 -16.33 10.92
CA TYR A 137 11.41 -16.34 11.49
C TYR A 137 11.67 -17.47 12.50
N PRO A 138 10.71 -17.89 13.36
CA PRO A 138 10.92 -19.04 14.24
C PRO A 138 11.32 -20.31 13.48
N SER A 139 10.69 -20.57 12.33
CA SER A 139 11.02 -21.71 11.46
C SER A 139 12.33 -21.48 10.71
N ILE A 140 12.55 -20.27 10.17
CA ILE A 140 13.80 -19.92 9.46
C ILE A 140 15.03 -20.08 10.38
N LYS A 141 14.91 -19.70 11.65
CA LYS A 141 15.99 -19.82 12.63
C LYS A 141 16.42 -21.28 12.87
N GLN A 142 15.49 -22.23 12.75
CA GLN A 142 15.79 -23.66 12.88
C GLN A 142 16.68 -24.17 11.74
N LEU A 143 16.69 -23.49 10.59
CA LEU A 143 17.59 -23.78 9.46
C LEU A 143 19.04 -23.30 9.70
N GLY A 144 19.34 -22.72 10.87
CA GLY A 144 20.68 -22.23 11.21
C GLY A 144 21.06 -20.91 10.54
N ILE A 145 20.08 -20.20 9.96
CA ILE A 145 20.25 -18.85 9.38
C ILE A 145 19.51 -17.80 10.22
N ALA A 146 19.99 -16.57 10.20
CA ALA A 146 19.48 -15.47 11.03
C ALA A 146 19.22 -14.21 10.21
N HIS A 147 18.35 -13.34 10.71
CA HIS A 147 18.23 -11.97 10.22
C HIS A 147 19.42 -11.12 10.72
N HIS A 148 19.49 -9.87 10.27
CA HIS A 148 20.51 -8.91 10.69
C HIS A 148 20.51 -8.65 12.20
N LYS A 149 21.67 -8.44 12.85
CA LYS A 149 21.78 -8.24 14.31
C LYS A 149 21.01 -7.02 14.84
N ARG A 150 21.04 -5.93 14.06
CA ARG A 150 20.23 -4.71 14.29
C ARG A 150 18.82 -4.88 13.73
N LYS A 151 17.79 -4.64 14.54
CA LYS A 151 16.37 -4.86 14.18
C LYS A 151 15.92 -3.91 13.07
N GLU A 152 16.43 -2.69 13.09
CA GLU A 152 16.17 -1.64 12.09
C GLU A 152 16.62 -2.04 10.66
N ASN A 153 17.56 -2.99 10.57
CA ASN A 153 18.15 -3.50 9.34
C ASN A 153 17.65 -4.91 8.97
N ILE A 154 16.55 -5.38 9.57
CA ILE A 154 15.90 -6.62 9.14
C ILE A 154 15.40 -6.48 7.69
N THR A 155 14.91 -5.28 7.33
CA THR A 155 14.58 -4.91 5.96
C THR A 155 15.69 -4.07 5.33
N SER A 156 15.73 -3.97 4.01
CA SER A 156 16.49 -2.93 3.32
C SER A 156 16.01 -1.52 3.68
N LEU A 157 16.84 -0.52 3.33
CA LEU A 157 16.60 0.89 3.62
C LEU A 157 15.42 1.41 2.79
N ILE A 158 14.51 2.13 3.45
CA ILE A 158 13.29 2.68 2.83
C ILE A 158 13.41 4.16 2.43
N VAL A 159 14.60 4.73 2.50
CA VAL A 159 14.85 6.13 2.12
C VAL A 159 15.93 6.20 1.04
N PRO A 160 15.82 7.10 0.06
CA PRO A 160 16.88 7.40 -0.88
C PRO A 160 18.14 7.86 -0.13
N HIS A 161 19.27 7.21 -0.39
CA HIS A 161 20.53 7.43 0.30
C HIS A 161 21.71 7.10 -0.64
N PRO A 162 22.91 7.66 -0.46
CA PRO A 162 24.08 7.29 -1.27
C PRO A 162 24.29 5.78 -1.45
N ILE A 163 24.05 4.98 -0.40
CA ILE A 163 24.24 3.52 -0.42
C ILE A 163 23.29 2.76 -1.34
N ASN A 164 22.12 3.33 -1.67
CA ASN A 164 21.18 2.77 -2.64
C ASN A 164 21.09 3.63 -3.90
N GLN A 165 22.13 4.44 -4.17
CA GLN A 165 22.19 5.34 -5.33
C GLN A 165 20.99 6.30 -5.38
N TYR A 166 20.51 6.73 -4.21
CA TYR A 166 19.34 7.59 -4.05
C TYR A 166 18.07 7.02 -4.70
N SER A 167 17.91 5.69 -4.69
CA SER A 167 16.78 5.00 -5.30
C SER A 167 16.27 3.88 -4.40
N VAL A 168 14.94 3.80 -4.25
CA VAL A 168 14.24 2.72 -3.54
C VAL A 168 13.29 2.04 -4.52
N GLY A 169 13.82 1.13 -5.34
CA GLY A 169 13.04 0.34 -6.30
C GLY A 169 12.55 -1.01 -5.79
N TRP A 170 12.92 -1.39 -4.56
CA TRP A 170 12.47 -2.63 -3.93
C TRP A 170 12.69 -2.57 -2.42
N LEU A 171 12.01 -3.46 -1.69
CA LEU A 171 12.19 -3.68 -0.26
C LEU A 171 12.30 -5.18 0.00
N GLY A 172 13.27 -5.61 0.82
CA GLY A 172 13.44 -7.03 1.10
C GLY A 172 13.95 -7.32 2.50
N VAL A 173 13.69 -8.55 2.95
CA VAL A 173 14.18 -9.13 4.21
C VAL A 173 15.12 -10.28 3.86
N ARG A 174 16.26 -10.36 4.54
CA ARG A 174 17.28 -11.38 4.28
C ARG A 174 17.62 -12.22 5.50
N TYR A 175 17.88 -13.50 5.27
CA TYR A 175 18.31 -14.51 6.24
C TYR A 175 19.55 -15.29 5.76
N GLY A 176 20.57 -15.40 6.62
CA GLY A 176 21.91 -15.80 6.22
C GLY A 176 22.75 -16.14 7.45
N LYS A 177 24.08 -16.02 7.38
CA LYS A 177 24.96 -16.43 8.50
C LYS A 177 24.60 -15.70 9.80
N THR A 178 24.70 -16.43 10.90
CA THR A 178 24.41 -15.92 12.25
C THR A 178 25.39 -14.80 12.65
N PRO A 179 24.97 -13.82 13.47
CA PRO A 179 25.85 -12.72 13.87
C PRO A 179 27.21 -13.16 14.43
N PRO A 180 27.32 -14.18 15.30
CA PRO A 180 28.63 -14.63 15.78
C PRO A 180 29.56 -15.12 14.67
N LYS A 181 29.01 -15.83 13.66
CA LYS A 181 29.80 -16.29 12.51
C LYS A 181 30.27 -15.12 11.64
N VAL A 182 29.44 -14.09 11.51
CA VAL A 182 29.79 -12.86 10.78
C VAL A 182 30.83 -12.05 11.55
N ASP A 183 30.68 -11.93 12.86
CA ASP A 183 31.59 -11.17 13.71
C ASP A 183 33.00 -11.80 13.73
N ILE A 184 33.12 -13.14 13.79
CA ILE A 184 34.42 -13.85 13.66
C ILE A 184 35.14 -13.46 12.36
N LEU A 185 34.42 -13.41 11.25
CA LEU A 185 35.00 -13.06 9.94
C LEU A 185 35.44 -11.59 9.87
N ASN A 186 34.88 -10.72 10.72
CA ASN A 186 35.24 -9.31 10.81
C ASN A 186 36.36 -9.01 11.82
N MET A 187 36.77 -9.96 12.67
CA MET A 187 37.70 -9.70 13.80
C MET A 187 39.05 -9.08 13.39
N GLU A 188 39.53 -9.34 12.17
CA GLU A 188 40.84 -8.84 11.70
C GLU A 188 40.75 -7.60 10.78
N LYS A 189 39.55 -7.08 10.51
CA LYS A 189 39.36 -5.95 9.59
C LYS A 189 38.84 -4.72 10.32
N LYS A 190 39.57 -3.60 10.17
CA LYS A 190 39.29 -2.30 10.83
C LYS A 190 38.13 -1.50 10.23
N ASP A 191 37.51 -2.00 9.16
CA ASP A 191 36.41 -1.33 8.48
C ASP A 191 35.13 -2.14 8.74
N ASP A 192 34.20 -1.54 9.49
CA ASP A 192 32.96 -2.17 9.99
C ASP A 192 32.03 -2.71 8.88
N ASP A 193 32.28 -2.34 7.62
CA ASP A 193 31.47 -2.68 6.44
C ASP A 193 31.99 -3.89 5.65
N ILE A 194 33.20 -4.40 5.94
CA ILE A 194 33.87 -5.29 4.98
C ILE A 194 33.26 -6.70 4.91
N TYR A 195 32.53 -7.20 5.91
CA TYR A 195 31.80 -8.47 5.77
C TYR A 195 30.38 -8.40 6.32
N GLY A 196 29.67 -7.32 5.95
CA GLY A 196 28.24 -7.26 6.11
C GLY A 196 27.57 -8.51 5.53
N PHE A 197 26.47 -8.91 6.17
CA PHE A 197 25.64 -10.06 5.84
C PHE A 197 25.42 -10.30 4.31
N GLN A 198 25.45 -9.24 3.51
CA GLN A 198 25.32 -9.22 2.06
C GLN A 198 26.43 -9.93 1.28
N LYS A 199 27.58 -10.23 1.92
CA LYS A 199 28.70 -10.96 1.31
C LYS A 199 28.62 -12.49 1.45
N HIS A 200 27.55 -12.96 2.11
CA HIS A 200 27.23 -14.37 2.28
C HIS A 200 26.05 -14.78 1.43
N GLY A 201 25.97 -16.08 1.14
CA GLY A 201 24.76 -16.69 0.64
C GLY A 201 23.61 -16.44 1.61
N CYS A 202 22.47 -16.04 1.07
CA CYS A 202 21.30 -15.70 1.87
C CYS A 202 20.00 -16.08 1.16
N LEU A 203 19.01 -16.42 1.98
CA LEU A 203 17.61 -16.43 1.57
C LEU A 203 17.07 -15.01 1.69
N GLN A 204 16.33 -14.54 0.69
CA GLN A 204 15.66 -13.25 0.71
C GLN A 204 14.22 -13.45 0.27
N TYR A 205 13.30 -12.68 0.86
CA TYR A 205 12.09 -12.33 0.15
C TYR A 205 12.03 -10.83 -0.05
N SER A 206 11.49 -10.39 -1.19
CA SER A 206 11.45 -8.99 -1.59
C SER A 206 10.18 -8.65 -2.34
N ILE A 207 9.82 -7.38 -2.30
CA ILE A 207 8.78 -6.77 -3.14
C ILE A 207 9.42 -5.66 -3.97
N GLY A 208 9.15 -5.66 -5.27
CA GLY A 208 9.53 -4.63 -6.24
C GLY A 208 8.30 -4.03 -6.90
N SER A 209 8.50 -3.32 -8.01
CA SER A 209 7.40 -2.79 -8.83
C SER A 209 6.73 -3.86 -9.66
N ASP A 210 7.42 -4.96 -9.94
CA ASP A 210 7.07 -6.04 -10.85
C ASP A 210 6.56 -7.29 -10.14
N GLY A 211 6.83 -7.45 -8.84
CA GLY A 211 6.33 -8.60 -8.11
C GLY A 211 6.89 -8.78 -6.71
N PHE A 212 6.58 -9.96 -6.16
CA PHE A 212 7.10 -10.45 -4.89
C PHE A 212 7.95 -11.69 -5.15
N ASP A 213 9.20 -11.66 -4.73
CA ASP A 213 10.18 -12.71 -4.98
C ASP A 213 10.60 -13.42 -3.70
N ILE A 214 10.91 -14.71 -3.83
CA ILE A 214 11.62 -15.49 -2.82
C ILE A 214 12.88 -16.04 -3.50
N ASN A 215 14.03 -15.55 -3.06
CA ASN A 215 15.31 -15.74 -3.73
C ASN A 215 16.31 -16.44 -2.81
N LEU A 216 17.03 -17.41 -3.36
CA LEU A 216 18.27 -17.92 -2.77
C LEU A 216 19.45 -17.26 -3.49
N PHE A 217 20.08 -16.30 -2.84
CA PHE A 217 21.32 -15.72 -3.32
C PHE A 217 22.47 -16.63 -2.91
N LEU A 218 23.09 -17.30 -3.87
CA LEU A 218 24.44 -17.81 -3.68
C LEU A 218 25.40 -16.63 -3.77
N ALA A 219 26.51 -16.63 -3.03
CA ALA A 219 27.40 -15.47 -3.03
C ALA A 219 28.05 -15.29 -4.43
N VAL A 220 27.76 -14.18 -5.13
CA VAL A 220 28.16 -13.95 -6.54
C VAL A 220 29.07 -12.73 -6.78
N ARG A 221 29.33 -11.89 -5.77
CA ARG A 221 30.22 -10.72 -5.96
C ARG A 221 31.69 -11.15 -5.90
N HIS A 222 32.59 -10.44 -6.58
CA HIS A 222 34.03 -10.78 -6.64
C HIS A 222 34.73 -10.94 -5.27
N ASP A 223 34.13 -10.43 -4.18
CA ASP A 223 34.63 -10.57 -2.79
C ASP A 223 33.73 -11.44 -1.89
N ALA A 224 32.96 -12.35 -2.47
CA ALA A 224 32.11 -13.29 -1.74
C ALA A 224 32.93 -14.24 -0.85
N ILE A 225 32.72 -14.19 0.47
CA ILE A 225 33.49 -15.00 1.44
C ILE A 225 33.22 -16.50 1.25
N ASP A 226 32.00 -16.85 0.84
CA ASP A 226 31.56 -18.25 0.81
C ASP A 226 32.20 -19.08 -0.33
N ARG A 227 33.05 -18.47 -1.16
CA ARG A 227 33.87 -19.19 -2.16
C ARG A 227 35.34 -19.35 -1.76
N ALA A 228 35.82 -18.68 -0.71
CA ALA A 228 37.24 -18.67 -0.33
C ALA A 228 37.66 -19.90 0.49
N ILE A 229 36.73 -20.77 0.88
CA ILE A 229 37.06 -22.00 1.61
C ILE A 229 37.33 -23.13 0.60
N PHE A 230 38.58 -23.22 0.13
CA PHE A 230 39.15 -24.51 -0.20
C PHE A 230 39.35 -25.27 1.11
N ILE A 231 38.46 -26.21 1.43
CA ILE A 231 38.82 -27.28 2.36
C ILE A 231 39.55 -28.31 1.50
N SER A 232 40.89 -28.27 1.53
CA SER A 232 41.67 -29.48 1.30
C SER A 232 41.31 -30.46 2.42
N ILE A 233 40.62 -31.54 2.05
CA ILE A 233 40.53 -32.77 2.84
C ILE A 233 41.89 -33.46 2.76
#